data_AF-A0A7J2KF80-F1
#
_entry.id   AF-A0A7J2KF80-F1
#
_cell.length_a   1.000
_cell.length_b   1.000
_cell.length_c   1.000
_cell.angle_alpha   90.00
_cell.angle_beta   90.00
_cell.angle_gamma   90.00
#
_symmetry.space_group_name_H-M   'P 1'
#
loop_
_entity.id
_entity.type
_entity.pdbx_description
1 polymer ?
#
loop_
_entity_poly.entity_id
_entity_poly.type
_entity_poly.pdbx_seq_one_letter_code
_entity_poly.pdbx_strand_id
1 'polypeptide(L)' 'MSNKIVLSAILIALGVTIAPFLYIPFLTTKAYPGQHMVNAIAGVLLGPLWAALIATVIGVIRNAMGVGT' A
#
# COMPACT_ATOMS: atom_id res chain seq x y z
N MET A 1 19.46 -8.28 6.12
CA MET A 1 18.85 -7.65 4.92
C MET A 1 17.62 -8.40 4.40
N SER A 2 17.67 -9.72 4.21
CA SER A 2 16.56 -10.52 3.64
C SER A 2 15.19 -10.29 4.32
N ASN A 3 15.11 -10.28 5.65
CA ASN A 3 13.83 -10.16 6.38
C ASN A 3 13.05 -8.88 6.07
N LYS A 4 13.73 -7.75 5.82
CA LYS A 4 13.05 -6.48 5.48
C LYS A 4 12.39 -6.57 4.10
N ILE A 5 13.05 -7.24 3.15
CA ILE A 5 12.53 -7.44 1.80
C ILE A 5 11.31 -8.37 1.85
N VAL A 6 11.40 -9.48 2.59
CA VAL A 6 10.28 -10.42 2.76
C VAL A 6 9.08 -9.71 3.42
N LEU A 7 9.30 -8.96 4.50
CA LEU A 7 8.22 -8.21 5.14
C LEU A 7 7.61 -7.17 4.19
N SER A 8 8.45 -6.48 3.41
CA SER A 8 7.98 -5.51 2.41
C SER A 8 7.11 -6.18 1.35
N ALA A 9 7.51 -7.34 0.83
CA ALA A 9 6.74 -8.09 -0.16
C ALA A 9 5.37 -8.52 0.38
N ILE A 10 5.32 -8.99 1.63
CA ILE A 10 4.07 -9.37 2.31
C ILE A 10 3.16 -8.15 2.48
N LEU A 11 3.71 -7.02 2.95
CA LEU A 11 2.93 -5.78 3.13
C LEU A 11 2.44 -5.22 1.80
N ILE A 12 3.23 -5.30 0.73
CA ILE A 12 2.80 -4.93 -0.63
C ILE A 12 1.62 -5.79 -1.06
N ALA A 13 1.73 -7.11 -0.95
CA ALA A 13 0.67 -8.04 -1.33
C ALA A 13 -0.62 -7.78 -0.52
N LEU A 14 -0.49 -7.54 0.78
CA LEU A 14 -1.61 -7.19 1.65
C LEU A 14 -2.24 -5.85 1.25
N GLY A 15 -1.43 -4.82 0.99
CA GLY A 15 -1.90 -3.49 0.59
C GLY A 15 -2.65 -3.49 -0.74
N VAL A 16 -2.18 -4.26 -1.72
CA VAL A 16 -2.86 -4.40 -3.02
C VAL A 16 -4.19 -5.15 -2.86
N THR A 17 -4.20 -6.24 -2.09
CA THR A 17 -5.40 -7.08 -1.93
C THR A 17 -6.46 -6.43 -1.06
N ILE A 18 -6.08 -5.71 0.00
CA ILE A 18 -7.05 -5.10 0.92
C ILE A 18 -7.66 -3.81 0.37
N ALA A 19 -6.97 -3.10 -0.52
CA ALA A 19 -7.42 -1.80 -1.01
C ALA A 19 -8.81 -1.84 -1.68
N PRO A 20 -9.15 -2.77 -2.59
CA PRO A 20 -10.42 -2.74 -3.31
C PRO A 20 -11.68 -2.96 -2.44
N PHE A 21 -11.54 -3.54 -1.24
CA PHE A 21 -12.69 -3.89 -0.39
C PHE A 21 -13.45 -2.68 0.14
N LEU A 22 -12.75 -1.56 0.39
CA LEU A 22 -13.39 -0.34 0.89
C LEU A 22 -12.68 0.88 0.31
N TYR A 23 -13.45 1.75 -0.33
CA TYR A 23 -12.98 3.04 -0.81
C TYR A 23 -13.98 4.13 -0.51
N ILE A 24 -13.45 5.32 -0.22
CA ILE A 24 -14.24 6.54 -0.01
C ILE A 24 -13.95 7.44 -1.21
N PRO A 25 -14.95 7.77 -2.05
CA PRO A 25 -14.76 8.72 -3.13
C PRO A 25 -14.46 10.12 -2.55
N PHE A 26 -13.41 10.76 -3.05
CA PHE A 26 -13.03 12.11 -2.63
C PHE A 26 -12.56 12.92 -3.84
N LEU A 27 -13.38 13.87 -4.28
CA LEU A 27 -13.19 14.61 -5.53
C LEU A 27 -12.91 13.67 -6.71
N THR A 28 -11.71 13.74 -7.30
CA THR A 28 -11.26 12.95 -8.45
C THR A 28 -10.48 11.70 -8.04
N THR A 29 -10.33 11.43 -6.74
CA THR A 29 -9.55 10.31 -6.21
C THR A 29 -10.40 9.39 -5.33
N LYS A 30 -9.86 8.22 -5.04
CA LYS A 30 -10.47 7.26 -4.11
C LYS A 30 -9.53 7.08 -2.92
N ALA A 31 -10.02 7.37 -1.72
CA ALA A 31 -9.28 7.11 -0.50
C ALA A 31 -9.46 5.64 -0.10
N TYR A 32 -8.35 4.91 0.00
CA TYR A 32 -8.31 3.49 0.34
C TYR A 32 -7.80 3.29 1.77
N PRO A 33 -8.68 3.24 2.80
CA PRO A 33 -8.27 3.15 4.19
C PRO A 33 -7.51 1.85 4.50
N GLY A 34 -7.83 0.74 3.83
CA GLY A 34 -7.07 -0.51 3.96
C GLY A 34 -5.60 -0.35 3.56
N GLN A 35 -5.33 0.35 2.44
CA GLN A 35 -3.96 0.67 2.03
C GLN A 35 -3.28 1.65 2.99
N HIS A 36 -3.99 2.67 3.49
CA HIS A 36 -3.42 3.62 4.45
C HIS A 36 -3.01 2.95 5.76
N MET A 37 -3.81 2.00 6.25
CA MET A 37 -3.46 1.18 7.41
C MET A 37 -2.16 0.41 7.17
N VAL A 38 -2.02 -0.23 5.99
CA VAL A 38 -0.79 -0.95 5.62
C VAL A 38 0.41 0.00 5.56
N ASN A 39 0.25 1.21 5.02
CA ASN A 39 1.31 2.22 4.99
C ASN A 39 1.76 2.64 6.39
N ALA A 40 0.81 2.83 7.33
CA ALA A 40 1.11 3.17 8.71
C ALA A 40 1.88 2.04 9.42
N ILE A 41 1.42 0.79 9.25
CA ILE A 41 2.11 -0.41 9.78
C ILE A 41 3.53 -0.50 9.20
N ALA A 42 3.69 -0.31 7.89
CA ALA A 42 5.00 -0.31 7.24
C ALA A 42 5.92 0.78 7.82
N GLY A 43 5.37 1.97 8.09
CA GLY A 43 6.10 3.09 8.71
C GLY A 43 6.64 2.73 10.09
N VAL A 44 5.83 2.09 10.92
CA VAL A 44 6.22 1.66 12.27
C VAL A 44 7.23 0.52 12.23
N LEU A 45 7.03 -0.49 11.37
CA LEU A 45 7.85 -1.71 11.38
C LEU A 45 9.19 -1.57 10.63
N LEU A 46 9.22 -0.81 9.53
CA LEU A 46 10.38 -0.75 8.63
C LEU A 46 10.99 0.65 8.52
N GLY A 47 10.30 1.68 9.00
CA GLY A 47 10.71 3.08 8.93
C GLY A 47 10.18 3.79 7.67
N PRO A 48 10.30 5.13 7.63
CA PRO A 48 9.63 5.97 6.65
C PRO A 48 10.06 5.71 5.20
N LEU A 49 11.35 5.42 4.96
CA LEU A 49 11.87 5.17 3.61
C LEU A 49 11.33 3.86 3.02
N TRP A 50 11.27 2.80 3.83
CA TRP A 50 10.71 1.51 3.39
C TRP A 50 9.19 1.60 3.21
N ALA A 51 8.49 2.31 4.09
CA ALA A 51 7.06 2.54 3.97
C ALA A 51 6.70 3.32 2.70
N ALA A 52 7.48 4.36 2.35
CA ALA A 52 7.31 5.10 1.12
C ALA A 52 7.49 4.19 -0.11
N LEU A 53 8.54 3.38 -0.15
CA LEU A 53 8.76 2.41 -1.23
C LEU A 53 7.60 1.43 -1.36
N ILE A 54 7.16 0.83 -0.24
CA ILE A 54 6.02 -0.10 -0.21
C ILE A 54 4.75 0.58 -0.75
N ALA A 55 4.44 1.78 -0.27
CA ALA A 55 3.27 2.55 -0.71
C ALA A 55 3.31 2.87 -2.21
N THR A 56 4.49 3.23 -2.74
CA THR A 56 4.68 3.47 -4.18
C THR A 56 4.45 2.20 -4.99
N VAL A 57 5.02 1.06 -4.57
CA VAL A 57 4.83 -0.21 -5.29
C VAL A 57 3.37 -0.65 -5.28
N ILE A 58 2.67 -0.53 -4.14
CA ILE A 58 1.22 -0.79 -4.05
C ILE A 58 0.47 0.11 -5.04
N GLY A 59 0.78 1.41 -5.08
CA GLY A 59 0.15 2.36 -5.99
C GLY A 59 0.37 2.01 -7.46
N VAL A 60 1.60 1.66 -7.84
CA VAL A 60 1.94 1.25 -9.22
C VAL A 60 1.14 0.02 -9.63
N ILE A 61 1.09 -1.03 -8.79
CA ILE A 61 0.35 -2.26 -9.09
C ILE A 61 -1.14 -1.96 -9.25
N ARG A 62 -1.71 -1.18 -8.34
CA ARG A 62 -3.14 -0.85 -8.38
C ARG A 62 -3.52 0.02 -9.59
N ASN A 63 -2.67 0.98 -9.95
CA ASN A 63 -2.86 1.79 -11.15
C ASN A 63 -2.76 0.93 -12.42
N ALA A 64 -1.80 0.00 -12.48
CA ALA A 64 -1.66 -0.94 -13.59
C ALA A 64 -2.87 -1.88 -13.73
N MET A 65 -3.53 -2.24 -12.62
CA MET A 65 -4.77 -3.03 -12.60
C MET A 65 -6.03 -2.21 -12.95
N GLY A 66 -5.93 -0.89 -13.16
CA GLY A 66 -7.09 -0.03 -13.42
C GLY A 66 -8.02 0.20 -12.22
N VAL A 67 -7.63 -0.26 -11.02
CA VAL A 67 -8.37 -0.07 -9.77
C VAL A 67 -7.80 1.06 -8.91
N GLY A 68 -6.69 1.65 -9.34
CA GLY A 68 -6.05 2.79 -8.71
C GLY A 68 -6.64 4.15 -9.10
N THR A 69 -6.17 5.18 -8.43
CA THR A 69 -6.39 6.63 -8.65
C THR A 69 -5.13 7.32 -8.21
#